data_AF-A0A1G1V051-F1
#
_entry.id   AF-A0A1G1V051-F1
#
_cell.length_a   1.000
_cell.length_b   1.000
_cell.length_c   1.000
_cell.angle_alpha   90.00
_cell.angle_beta   90.00
_cell.angle_gamma   90.00
#
_symmetry.space_group_name_H-M   'P 1'
#
loop_
_entity.id
_entity.type
_entity.pdbx_description
1 polymer ?
#
loop_
_entity_poly.entity_id
_entity_poly.type
_entity_poly.pdbx_seq_one_letter_code
_entity_poly.pdbx_strand_id
1 'polypeptide(L)'
;MKKISLIKLHKLYIQGTEERGLVIPHTMLLCNTTNLVVKAINLASPKIHITTRMLKHLYDSKPAEEYEFILHSLVSIARYPDQVYENKGGKRGHFAFVKTIKGASYFCSLEITQIINEEEITEDMNFVVTAFRMRRQGYLKDYKLLWDRKDGSPSS
;
A
#
# COMPACT_ATOMS: atom_id res chain seq x y z
N MET A 1 -5.53 22.16 -4.75
CA MET A 1 -6.18 20.90 -5.18
C MET A 1 -7.07 20.35 -4.07
N LYS A 2 -8.35 20.04 -4.34
CA LYS A 2 -9.22 19.37 -3.35
C LYS A 2 -8.67 17.97 -3.06
N LYS A 3 -8.48 17.64 -1.77
CA LYS A 3 -8.04 16.31 -1.34
C LYS A 3 -9.16 15.30 -1.64
N ILE A 4 -8.97 14.47 -2.66
CA ILE A 4 -9.91 13.39 -2.99
C ILE A 4 -9.65 12.25 -2.00
N SER A 5 -10.70 11.74 -1.36
CA SER A 5 -10.59 10.55 -0.50
C SER A 5 -10.57 9.28 -1.36
N LEU A 6 -10.01 8.19 -0.85
CA LEU A 6 -9.98 6.91 -1.56
C LEU A 6 -11.40 6.41 -1.92
N ILE A 7 -12.37 6.62 -1.02
CA ILE A 7 -13.79 6.33 -1.26
C ILE A 7 -14.32 7.15 -2.44
N LYS A 8 -13.98 8.44 -2.51
CA LYS A 8 -14.40 9.29 -3.63
C LYS A 8 -13.73 8.84 -4.94
N LEU A 9 -12.47 8.42 -4.91
CA LEU A 9 -11.79 7.86 -6.07
C LEU A 9 -12.48 6.57 -6.55
N HIS A 10 -12.84 5.67 -5.63
CA HIS A 10 -13.62 4.46 -5.93
C HIS A 10 -14.94 4.79 -6.64
N LYS A 11 -15.74 5.70 -6.05
CA LYS A 11 -17.05 6.09 -6.60
C LYS A 11 -16.95 6.70 -8.00
N LEU A 12 -15.90 7.48 -8.27
CA LEU A 12 -15.74 8.19 -9.54
C LEU A 12 -15.21 7.30 -10.67
N TYR A 13 -14.33 6.33 -10.36
CA TYR A 13 -13.55 5.64 -11.40
C TYR A 13 -13.69 4.11 -11.40
N ILE A 14 -14.24 3.51 -10.35
CA ILE A 14 -14.23 2.05 -10.16
C ILE A 14 -15.65 1.49 -10.04
N GLN A 15 -16.51 2.16 -9.28
CA GLN A 15 -17.89 1.71 -9.08
C GLN A 15 -18.63 1.64 -10.43
N GLY A 16 -19.30 0.52 -10.69
CA GLY A 16 -20.05 0.30 -11.94
C GLY A 16 -19.21 -0.12 -13.14
N THR A 17 -17.89 -0.28 -12.99
CA THR A 17 -17.03 -0.84 -14.05
C THR A 17 -17.17 -2.37 -14.13
N GLU A 18 -17.11 -2.93 -15.34
CA GLU A 18 -17.11 -4.38 -15.58
C GLU A 18 -15.90 -5.06 -14.94
N GLU A 19 -16.02 -6.33 -14.55
CA GLU A 19 -14.89 -7.12 -14.02
C GLU A 19 -13.75 -7.14 -15.05
N ARG A 20 -12.52 -6.79 -14.63
CA ARG A 20 -11.34 -6.65 -15.52
C ARG A 20 -11.47 -5.58 -16.61
N GLY A 21 -12.52 -4.76 -16.58
CA GLY A 21 -12.69 -3.62 -17.46
C GLY A 21 -11.59 -2.58 -17.30
N LEU A 22 -11.31 -1.83 -18.37
CA LEU A 22 -10.36 -0.73 -18.36
C LEU A 22 -10.88 0.42 -17.48
N VAL A 23 -9.96 1.05 -16.75
CA VAL A 23 -10.24 2.25 -15.94
C VAL A 23 -9.33 3.38 -16.37
N ILE A 24 -9.85 4.61 -16.30
CA ILE A 24 -9.09 5.82 -16.59
C ILE A 24 -7.88 5.86 -15.63
N PRO A 25 -6.64 5.96 -16.14
CA PRO A 25 -5.46 6.00 -15.30
C PRO A 25 -5.44 7.31 -14.51
N HIS A 26 -5.46 7.18 -13.19
CA HIS A 26 -5.33 8.31 -12.28
C HIS A 26 -4.47 7.90 -11.08
N THR A 27 -3.56 8.77 -10.69
CA THR A 27 -2.69 8.60 -9.52
C THR A 27 -3.10 9.57 -8.43
N MET A 28 -3.18 9.09 -7.18
CA MET A 28 -3.56 9.90 -6.03
C MET A 28 -2.55 9.69 -4.90
N LEU A 29 -2.16 10.78 -4.24
CA LEU A 29 -1.47 10.71 -2.95
C LEU A 29 -2.42 10.10 -1.91
N LEU A 30 -2.12 8.88 -1.47
CA LEU A 30 -2.91 8.18 -0.46
C LEU A 30 -2.63 8.75 0.94
N CYS A 31 -1.35 8.82 1.31
CA CYS A 31 -0.91 9.34 2.60
C CYS A 31 0.60 9.64 2.60
N ASN A 32 1.05 10.37 3.62
CA ASN A 32 2.44 10.34 4.04
C ASN A 32 2.57 9.26 5.14
N THR A 33 3.58 8.40 5.07
CA THR A 33 3.94 7.49 6.16
C THR A 33 4.78 8.21 7.24
N THR A 34 5.06 7.55 8.34
CA THR A 34 5.83 8.15 9.45
C THR A 34 7.32 8.25 9.14
N ASN A 35 8.01 9.23 9.72
CA ASN A 35 9.46 9.36 9.61
C ASN A 35 10.23 8.14 10.14
N LEU A 36 9.66 7.41 11.11
CA LEU A 36 10.26 6.17 11.61
C LEU A 36 10.28 5.09 10.53
N VAL A 37 9.14 4.91 9.84
CA VAL A 37 9.05 3.97 8.70
C VAL A 37 9.98 4.42 7.58
N VAL A 38 9.97 5.70 7.21
CA VAL A 38 10.86 6.24 6.17
C VAL A 38 12.33 5.91 6.47
N LYS A 39 12.78 6.14 7.70
CA LYS A 39 14.16 5.85 8.11
C LYS A 39 14.44 4.35 8.09
N ALA A 40 13.52 3.53 8.61
CA ALA A 40 13.74 2.10 8.76
C ALA A 40 13.89 1.36 7.42
N ILE A 41 13.27 1.86 6.35
CA ILE A 41 13.37 1.28 5.00
C ILE A 41 14.01 2.22 3.97
N ASN A 42 14.67 3.28 4.44
CA ASN A 42 15.39 4.27 3.63
C ASN A 42 14.59 4.80 2.42
N LEU A 43 13.33 5.20 2.63
CA LEU A 43 12.53 5.79 1.55
C LEU A 43 13.03 7.20 1.21
N ALA A 44 13.16 7.50 -0.08
CA ALA A 44 13.47 8.86 -0.55
C ALA A 44 12.39 9.88 -0.20
N SER A 45 11.13 9.43 -0.07
CA SER A 45 9.97 10.27 0.22
C SER A 45 8.97 9.57 1.13
N PRO A 46 8.32 10.27 2.07
CA PRO A 46 7.26 9.70 2.90
C PRO A 46 5.95 9.48 2.12
N LYS A 47 5.83 10.04 0.90
CA LYS A 47 4.59 10.05 0.13
C LYS A 47 4.31 8.65 -0.43
N ILE A 48 3.13 8.12 -0.12
CA ILE A 48 2.61 6.86 -0.65
C ILE A 48 1.44 7.17 -1.56
N HIS A 49 1.47 6.60 -2.76
CA HIS A 49 0.50 6.81 -3.82
C HIS A 49 -0.30 5.55 -4.10
N ILE A 50 -1.45 5.73 -4.73
CA ILE A 50 -2.29 4.65 -5.23
C ILE A 50 -2.82 5.03 -6.61
N THR A 51 -2.96 4.04 -7.48
CA THR A 51 -3.51 4.20 -8.83
C THR A 51 -4.91 3.62 -8.92
N THR A 52 -5.73 4.15 -9.83
CA THR A 52 -7.04 3.56 -10.16
C THR A 52 -6.93 2.11 -10.62
N ARG A 53 -5.87 1.76 -11.35
CA ARG A 53 -5.58 0.37 -11.76
C ARG A 53 -5.40 -0.55 -10.56
N MET A 54 -4.68 -0.12 -9.53
CA MET A 54 -4.53 -0.91 -8.31
C MET A 54 -5.86 -1.02 -7.55
N LEU A 55 -6.61 0.08 -7.46
CA LEU A 55 -7.91 0.07 -6.80
C LEU A 55 -8.92 -0.82 -7.52
N LYS A 56 -8.86 -0.86 -8.86
CA LYS A 56 -9.61 -1.78 -9.72
C LYS A 56 -9.19 -3.23 -9.49
N HIS A 57 -7.88 -3.50 -9.44
CA HIS A 57 -7.37 -4.83 -9.12
C HIS A 57 -7.88 -5.34 -7.77
N LEU A 58 -7.92 -4.49 -6.74
CA LEU A 58 -8.52 -4.87 -5.46
C LEU A 58 -10.01 -5.16 -5.56
N TYR A 59 -10.75 -4.30 -6.26
CA TYR A 59 -12.20 -4.43 -6.42
C TYR A 59 -12.57 -5.76 -7.11
N ASP A 60 -11.84 -6.13 -8.16
CA ASP A 60 -12.11 -7.35 -8.93
C ASP A 60 -11.63 -8.63 -8.24
N SER A 61 -10.62 -8.54 -7.37
CA SER A 61 -9.91 -9.73 -6.85
C SER A 61 -10.20 -10.06 -5.39
N LYS A 62 -11.05 -9.28 -4.71
CA LYS A 62 -11.32 -9.42 -3.28
C LYS A 62 -12.82 -9.60 -3.05
N PRO A 63 -13.23 -10.42 -2.06
CA PRO A 63 -14.62 -10.45 -1.61
C PRO A 63 -15.09 -9.04 -1.22
N ALA A 64 -16.37 -8.72 -1.45
CA ALA A 64 -16.92 -7.38 -1.24
C ALA A 64 -16.64 -6.82 0.16
N GLU A 65 -16.87 -7.63 1.21
CA GLU A 65 -16.61 -7.25 2.60
C GLU A 65 -15.12 -6.94 2.85
N GLU A 66 -14.22 -7.75 2.28
CA GLU A 66 -12.78 -7.55 2.42
C GLU A 66 -12.33 -6.29 1.67
N TYR A 67 -12.84 -6.08 0.45
CA TYR A 67 -12.58 -4.88 -0.33
C TYR A 67 -13.03 -3.62 0.40
N GLU A 68 -14.26 -3.60 0.90
CA GLU A 68 -14.82 -2.45 1.63
C GLU A 68 -13.97 -2.14 2.86
N PHE A 69 -13.60 -3.15 3.65
CA PHE A 69 -12.73 -2.96 4.79
C PHE A 69 -11.37 -2.36 4.41
N ILE A 70 -10.75 -2.88 3.35
CA ILE A 70 -9.47 -2.35 2.83
C ILE A 70 -9.65 -0.90 2.38
N LEU A 71 -10.72 -0.59 1.64
CA LEU A 71 -11.00 0.77 1.17
C LEU A 71 -11.04 1.79 2.31
N HIS A 72 -11.61 1.40 3.46
CA HIS A 72 -11.68 2.24 4.65
C HIS A 72 -10.37 2.26 5.47
N SER A 73 -9.59 1.18 5.44
CA SER A 73 -8.45 1.00 6.34
C SER A 73 -7.09 1.24 5.68
N LEU A 74 -7.00 1.28 4.35
CA LEU A 74 -5.73 1.28 3.61
C LEU A 74 -4.84 2.46 3.97
N VAL A 75 -5.41 3.65 4.18
CA VAL A 75 -4.68 4.83 4.66
C VAL A 75 -4.01 4.55 6.01
N SER A 76 -4.72 3.88 6.92
CA SER A 76 -4.21 3.54 8.26
C SER A 76 -3.09 2.50 8.17
N ILE A 77 -3.25 1.47 7.33
CA ILE A 77 -2.25 0.43 7.09
C ILE A 77 -0.96 1.04 6.51
N ALA A 78 -1.09 1.88 5.48
CA ALA A 78 0.06 2.48 4.80
C ALA A 78 0.76 3.56 5.66
N ARG A 79 0.00 4.36 6.42
CA ARG A 79 0.55 5.45 7.22
C ARG A 79 1.18 4.96 8.53
N TYR A 80 0.55 4.01 9.20
CA TYR A 80 0.95 3.54 10.52
C TYR A 80 0.99 2.02 10.56
N PRO A 81 1.87 1.36 9.79
CA PRO A 81 2.06 -0.08 9.93
C PRO A 81 2.48 -0.42 11.36
N ASP A 82 2.16 -1.63 11.79
CA ASP A 82 2.69 -2.17 13.03
C ASP A 82 4.03 -2.87 12.75
N GLN A 83 4.21 -3.44 11.56
CA GLN A 83 5.44 -4.09 11.12
C GLN A 83 5.73 -3.77 9.65
N VAL A 84 7.01 -3.69 9.30
CA VAL A 84 7.48 -3.52 7.93
C VAL A 84 8.50 -4.61 7.62
N TYR A 85 8.31 -5.25 6.48
CA TYR A 85 9.16 -6.34 6.00
C TYR A 85 9.74 -6.00 4.63
N GLU A 86 10.92 -6.55 4.34
CA GLU A 86 11.41 -6.69 2.97
C GLU A 86 10.55 -7.75 2.27
N ASN A 87 10.06 -7.44 1.07
CA ASN A 87 9.28 -8.41 0.32
C ASN A 87 10.19 -9.49 -0.24
N LYS A 88 9.65 -10.71 -0.40
CA LYS A 88 10.43 -11.82 -0.95
C LYS A 88 10.57 -11.74 -2.47
N GLY A 89 11.68 -12.29 -2.97
CA GLY A 89 11.91 -12.45 -4.40
C GLY A 89 10.73 -13.14 -5.11
N GLY A 90 10.36 -12.64 -6.30
CA GLY A 90 9.24 -13.17 -7.08
C GLY A 90 7.85 -12.70 -6.64
N LYS A 91 7.74 -11.80 -5.65
CA LYS A 91 6.49 -11.08 -5.34
C LYS A 91 6.60 -9.62 -5.77
N ARG A 92 5.47 -9.03 -6.15
CA ARG A 92 5.40 -7.62 -6.57
C ARG A 92 5.53 -6.68 -5.37
N GLY A 93 6.31 -5.62 -5.55
CA GLY A 93 6.64 -4.61 -4.54
C GLY A 93 7.92 -4.93 -3.77
N HIS A 94 8.50 -3.90 -3.19
CA HIS A 94 9.78 -3.92 -2.47
C HIS A 94 9.57 -4.16 -0.97
N PHE A 95 8.52 -3.58 -0.39
CA PHE A 95 8.24 -3.67 1.04
C PHE A 95 6.82 -4.16 1.31
N ALA A 96 6.66 -4.83 2.44
CA ALA A 96 5.38 -5.30 2.93
C ALA A 96 5.06 -4.63 4.27
N PHE A 97 3.98 -3.87 4.30
CA PHE A 97 3.45 -3.20 5.48
C PHE A 97 2.37 -4.07 6.07
N VAL A 98 2.46 -4.31 7.38
CA VAL A 98 1.53 -5.17 8.10
C VAL A 98 0.93 -4.39 9.25
N LYS A 99 -0.40 -4.45 9.36
CA LYS A 99 -1.13 -3.81 10.43
C LYS A 99 -2.20 -4.74 10.98
N THR A 100 -2.29 -4.83 12.30
CA THR A 100 -3.35 -5.56 12.99
C THR A 100 -4.51 -4.62 13.31
N ILE A 101 -5.70 -4.95 12.82
CA ILE A 101 -6.92 -4.18 13.05
C ILE A 101 -8.00 -5.14 13.54
N LYS A 102 -8.54 -4.87 14.74
CA LYS A 102 -9.56 -5.72 15.41
C LYS A 102 -9.13 -7.21 15.46
N GLY A 103 -7.86 -7.47 15.79
CA GLY A 103 -7.31 -8.83 15.92
C GLY A 103 -6.97 -9.55 14.61
N ALA A 104 -7.22 -8.94 13.44
CA ALA A 104 -6.84 -9.50 12.14
C ALA A 104 -5.65 -8.73 11.54
N SER A 105 -4.70 -9.46 10.96
CA SER A 105 -3.54 -8.86 10.27
C SER A 105 -3.86 -8.56 8.80
N TYR A 106 -3.56 -7.34 8.39
CA TYR A 106 -3.71 -6.86 7.02
C TYR A 106 -2.35 -6.55 6.43
N PHE A 107 -2.18 -6.97 5.19
CA PHE A 107 -0.97 -6.82 4.40
C PHE A 107 -1.18 -5.74 3.35
N CYS A 108 -0.15 -4.93 3.11
CA CYS A 108 -0.09 -3.92 2.06
C CYS A 108 1.30 -3.96 1.42
N SER A 109 1.40 -4.26 0.13
CA SER A 109 2.68 -4.22 -0.59
C SER A 109 2.92 -2.83 -1.18
N LEU A 110 4.15 -2.35 -1.02
CA LEU A 110 4.64 -1.08 -1.52
C LEU A 110 5.73 -1.32 -2.57
N GLU A 111 5.60 -0.68 -3.73
CA GLU A 111 6.57 -0.71 -4.83
C GLU A 111 7.18 0.68 -4.99
N ILE A 112 8.51 0.77 -4.98
CA ILE A 112 9.24 1.97 -5.41
C ILE A 112 9.30 1.92 -6.95
N THR A 113 8.99 3.03 -7.59
CA THR A 113 9.07 3.18 -9.04
C THR A 113 9.75 4.51 -9.36
N GLN A 114 10.73 4.46 -10.25
CA GLN A 114 11.36 5.65 -10.80
C GLN A 114 10.43 6.26 -11.86
N ILE A 115 10.10 7.53 -11.67
CA ILE A 115 9.30 8.31 -12.62
C ILE A 115 10.14 9.51 -13.05
N ILE A 116 10.15 9.74 -14.36
CA ILE A 116 10.80 10.91 -14.96
C ILE A 116 9.77 12.03 -14.96
N ASN A 117 10.09 13.16 -14.32
CA ASN A 117 9.23 14.33 -14.31
C ASN A 117 9.40 15.16 -15.62
N GLU A 118 8.65 16.25 -15.75
CA GLU A 118 8.68 17.11 -16.96
C GLU A 118 10.06 17.77 -17.19
N GLU A 119 10.89 17.85 -16.14
CA GLU A 119 12.26 18.40 -16.18
C GLU A 119 13.32 17.30 -16.42
N GLU A 120 12.89 16.10 -16.83
CA GLU A 120 13.74 14.91 -17.01
C GLU A 120 14.45 14.41 -15.74
N ILE A 121 14.02 14.87 -14.57
CA ILE A 121 14.56 14.43 -13.29
C ILE A 121 13.88 13.11 -12.90
N THR A 122 14.70 12.11 -12.57
CA THR A 122 14.21 10.83 -12.07
C THR A 122 13.91 10.93 -10.58
N GLU A 123 12.65 10.68 -10.20
CA GLU A 123 12.19 10.67 -8.82
C GLU A 123 11.63 9.29 -8.42
N ASP A 124 12.00 8.84 -7.23
CA ASP A 124 11.42 7.63 -6.63
C ASP A 124 10.02 7.94 -6.07
N MET A 125 9.02 7.26 -6.62
CA MET A 125 7.65 7.31 -6.14
C MET A 125 7.24 5.97 -5.53
N ASN A 126 6.62 6.02 -4.34
CA ASN A 126 6.14 4.83 -3.66
C ASN A 126 4.67 4.57 -3.99
N PHE A 127 4.35 3.38 -4.48
CA PHE A 127 3.00 2.96 -4.86
C PHE A 127 2.54 1.76 -4.05
N VAL A 128 1.30 1.81 -3.57
CA VAL A 128 0.62 0.60 -3.11
C VAL A 128 0.30 -0.25 -4.35
N VAL A 129 0.67 -1.52 -4.33
CA VAL A 129 0.44 -2.46 -5.46
C VAL A 129 -0.53 -3.58 -5.13
N THR A 130 -0.69 -3.95 -3.86
CA THR A 130 -1.75 -4.83 -3.41
C THR A 130 -2.01 -4.66 -1.91
N ALA A 131 -3.19 -5.05 -1.46
CA ALA A 131 -3.54 -5.13 -0.05
C ALA A 131 -4.58 -6.24 0.17
N PHE A 132 -4.50 -6.94 1.29
CA PHE A 132 -5.43 -8.02 1.64
C PHE A 132 -5.37 -8.40 3.11
N ARG A 133 -6.40 -9.11 3.58
CA ARG A 133 -6.40 -9.73 4.91
C ARG A 133 -5.58 -11.02 4.88
N MET A 134 -4.59 -11.12 5.77
CA MET A 134 -3.84 -12.36 5.92
C MET A 134 -4.68 -13.40 6.65
N ARG A 135 -4.82 -14.60 6.07
CA ARG A 135 -5.61 -15.71 6.63
C ARG A 135 -4.78 -16.84 7.21
N ARG A 136 -3.55 -17.02 6.72
CA ARG A 136 -2.65 -18.11 7.15
C ARG A 136 -1.65 -17.58 8.17
N GLN A 137 -1.57 -18.24 9.31
CA GLN A 137 -0.43 -18.07 10.22
C GLN A 137 0.85 -18.48 9.48
N GLY A 138 1.90 -17.66 9.59
CA GLY A 138 3.17 -17.90 8.89
C GLY A 138 3.25 -17.42 7.44
N TYR A 139 2.27 -16.64 6.92
CA TYR A 139 2.39 -16.04 5.59
C TYR A 139 3.68 -15.22 5.40
N LEU A 140 4.17 -14.61 6.49
CA LEU A 140 5.40 -13.81 6.55
C LEU A 140 6.64 -14.61 6.98
N LYS A 141 6.57 -15.94 7.07
CA LYS A 141 7.67 -16.77 7.59
C LYS A 141 8.99 -16.53 6.86
N ASP A 142 8.92 -16.34 5.54
CA ASP A 142 10.10 -16.15 4.68
C ASP A 142 10.35 -14.66 4.36
N TYR A 143 9.66 -13.74 5.05
CA TYR A 143 9.86 -12.31 4.90
C TYR A 143 10.87 -11.84 5.93
N LYS A 144 11.79 -10.96 5.52
CA LYS A 144 12.75 -10.35 6.44
C LYS A 144 12.08 -9.17 7.14
N LEU A 145 11.95 -9.22 8.46
CA LEU A 145 11.46 -8.09 9.25
C LEU A 145 12.50 -6.96 9.23
N LEU A 146 12.07 -5.75 8.88
CA LEU A 146 12.92 -4.55 8.85
C LEU A 146 12.59 -3.61 10.01
N TRP A 147 11.34 -3.58 10.46
CA TRP A 147 10.89 -2.71 11.54
C TRP A 147 9.65 -3.25 12.22
N ASP A 148 9.61 -3.19 13.55
CA ASP A 148 8.44 -3.48 14.38
C ASP A 148 8.16 -2.29 15.30
N ARG A 149 6.91 -1.85 15.32
CA ARG A 149 6.44 -0.76 16.16
C ARG A 149 6.55 -1.07 17.65
N LYS A 150 6.42 -2.33 18.05
CA LYS A 150 6.49 -2.76 19.45
C LYS A 150 7.90 -2.72 20.02
N ASP A 151 8.91 -2.93 19.18
CA ASP A 151 10.30 -3.04 19.63
C ASP A 151 11.06 -1.71 19.59
N GLY A 152 10.44 -0.63 19.07
CA GLY A 152 10.87 0.75 19.25
C GLY A 152 12.23 1.16 18.66
N SER A 153 13.05 0.22 18.21
CA SER A 153 14.40 0.45 17.67
C SER A 153 14.72 -0.59 16.59
N PRO A 154 15.37 -0.21 15.47
CA PRO A 154 15.97 -1.21 14.59
C PRO A 154 17.09 -1.92 15.36
N SER A 155 17.26 -3.22 15.14
CA SER A 155 18.47 -3.93 15.58
C SER A 155 19.68 -3.29 14.92
N SER A 156 20.58 -2.78 15.76
CA SER A 156 21.83 -2.07 15.46
C SER A 156 22.72 -2.75 14.43
#